data_AF-A0A150U4M8-F1
#
_entry.id   AF-A0A150U4M8-F1
#
_cell.length_a   1.000
_cell.length_b   1.000
_cell.length_c   1.000
_cell.angle_alpha   90.00
_cell.angle_beta   90.00
_cell.angle_gamma   90.00
#
_symmetry.space_group_name_H-M   'P 1'
#
loop_
_entity.id
_entity.type
_entity.pdbx_description
1 polymer ?
#
loop_
_entity_poly.entity_id
_entity_poly.type
_entity_poly.pdbx_seq_one_letter_code
_entity_poly.pdbx_strand_id
1 'polypeptide(L)'
;EVVTEPPAQKIVNKKATFSGLDKITGRIINFDEEIGETVQFGALRVKTDACYTRPATEATNTDAFVEVDEITLQGEVKRIFSGWMYAASPGLHGVEHPIYDIWLTDCKEPQQTIATAAPDPATKPAPPPPPAQKKAAPKQVQQRPPQPLPPIQPQQPAPPPPPPPPEQRPGLFGIPGFGSR
;
A
#
# COMPACT_ATOMS: atom_id res chain seq x y z
N GLU A 1 31.05 17.06 -28.99
CA GLU A 1 30.55 17.79 -27.81
C GLU A 1 30.45 16.78 -26.68
N VAL A 2 31.29 16.90 -25.65
CA VAL A 2 31.24 16.00 -24.50
C VAL A 2 30.15 16.54 -23.59
N VAL A 3 28.93 16.01 -23.75
CA VAL A 3 27.82 16.26 -22.83
C VAL A 3 28.26 15.67 -21.49
N THR A 4 28.79 16.53 -20.62
CA THR A 4 29.15 16.17 -19.26
C THR A 4 27.86 16.24 -18.47
N GLU A 5 27.17 15.11 -18.35
CA GLU A 5 25.99 15.01 -17.52
C GLU A 5 26.41 15.22 -16.05
N PRO A 6 25.73 16.11 -15.30
CA PRO A 6 25.98 16.27 -13.87
C PRO A 6 25.86 14.91 -13.17
N PRO A 7 26.65 14.66 -12.10
CA PRO A 7 26.49 13.43 -11.34
C PRO A 7 25.07 13.39 -10.74
N ALA A 8 24.22 12.53 -11.31
CA ALA A 8 22.85 12.34 -10.87
C ALA A 8 22.85 11.84 -9.42
N GLN A 9 22.50 12.70 -8.49
CA GLN A 9 22.53 12.37 -7.07
C GLN A 9 21.35 11.46 -6.74
N LYS A 10 21.63 10.19 -6.41
CA LYS A 10 20.60 9.24 -6.00
C LYS A 10 20.25 9.44 -4.53
N ILE A 11 18.98 9.53 -4.23
CA ILE A 11 18.46 9.58 -2.85
C ILE A 11 18.10 8.16 -2.45
N VAL A 12 18.70 7.67 -1.37
CA VAL A 12 18.40 6.33 -0.82
C VAL A 12 17.11 6.40 -0.03
N ASN A 13 16.19 5.47 -0.26
CA ASN A 13 14.91 5.39 0.42
C ASN A 13 14.85 4.14 1.29
N LYS A 14 14.12 4.23 2.41
CA LYS A 14 13.92 3.11 3.34
C LYS A 14 12.74 2.22 2.97
N LYS A 15 11.85 2.71 2.12
CA LYS A 15 10.62 2.01 1.77
C LYS A 15 10.42 1.97 0.27
N ALA A 16 9.98 0.83 -0.23
CA ALA A 16 9.56 0.63 -1.61
C ALA A 16 8.05 0.36 -1.66
N THR A 17 7.37 0.95 -2.63
CA THR A 17 5.96 0.74 -2.90
C THR A 17 5.79 -0.01 -4.21
N PHE A 18 5.09 -1.13 -4.14
CA PHE A 18 4.80 -1.99 -5.28
C PHE A 18 3.30 -2.02 -5.57
N SER A 19 2.98 -2.35 -6.80
CA SER A 19 1.64 -2.75 -7.22
C SER A 19 1.70 -4.21 -7.66
N GLY A 20 0.81 -5.02 -7.11
CA GLY A 20 0.61 -6.41 -7.51
C GLY A 20 -0.75 -6.60 -8.16
N LEU A 21 -0.79 -7.10 -9.40
CA LEU A 21 -2.01 -7.53 -10.08
C LEU A 21 -2.18 -9.04 -9.93
N ASP A 22 -3.34 -9.48 -9.46
CA ASP A 22 -3.77 -10.87 -9.60
C ASP A 22 -4.57 -11.02 -10.90
N LYS A 23 -4.00 -11.75 -11.87
CA LYS A 23 -4.62 -11.98 -13.19
C LYS A 23 -5.87 -12.87 -13.13
N ILE A 24 -6.04 -13.65 -12.07
CA ILE A 24 -7.20 -14.53 -11.88
C ILE A 24 -8.38 -13.73 -11.35
N THR A 25 -8.15 -12.85 -10.38
CA THR A 25 -9.22 -12.05 -9.76
C THR A 25 -9.38 -10.66 -10.39
N GLY A 26 -8.41 -10.21 -11.18
CA GLY A 26 -8.36 -8.87 -11.79
C GLY A 26 -8.14 -7.74 -10.78
N ARG A 27 -7.69 -8.03 -9.55
CA ARG A 27 -7.48 -7.03 -8.51
C ARG A 27 -6.04 -6.57 -8.46
N ILE A 28 -5.85 -5.25 -8.33
CA ILE A 28 -4.56 -4.62 -8.06
C ILE A 28 -4.50 -4.27 -6.57
N ILE A 29 -3.40 -4.63 -5.91
CA ILE A 29 -3.13 -4.30 -4.52
C ILE A 29 -1.81 -3.55 -4.46
N ASN A 30 -1.83 -2.41 -3.78
CA ASN A 30 -0.61 -1.68 -3.44
C ASN A 30 -0.11 -2.17 -2.08
N PHE A 31 1.17 -2.52 -2.03
CA PHE A 31 1.83 -2.89 -0.81
C PHE A 31 3.18 -2.18 -0.70
N ASP A 32 3.58 -2.01 0.54
CA ASP A 32 4.68 -1.18 0.96
C ASP A 32 5.64 -2.11 1.71
N GLU A 33 6.91 -2.13 1.33
CA GLU A 33 7.95 -3.00 1.87
C GLU A 33 9.12 -2.15 2.39
N GLU A 34 9.68 -2.49 3.55
CA GLU A 34 10.92 -1.90 4.04
C GLU A 34 12.14 -2.57 3.38
N ILE A 35 13.21 -1.81 3.09
CA ILE A 35 14.40 -2.38 2.46
C ILE A 35 15.00 -3.49 3.34
N GLY A 36 15.16 -4.68 2.74
CA GLY A 36 15.65 -5.89 3.38
C GLY A 36 14.57 -6.77 4.01
N GLU A 37 13.30 -6.34 3.99
CA GLU A 37 12.18 -7.19 4.38
C GLU A 37 11.84 -8.20 3.25
N THR A 38 10.85 -9.05 3.47
CA THR A 38 10.27 -9.86 2.40
C THR A 38 8.77 -9.89 2.59
N VAL A 39 8.05 -9.28 1.66
CA VAL A 39 6.59 -9.25 1.66
C VAL A 39 6.04 -10.34 0.75
N GLN A 40 4.99 -11.03 1.19
CA GLN A 40 4.33 -12.05 0.39
C GLN A 40 3.11 -11.47 -0.34
N PHE A 41 3.07 -11.66 -1.65
CA PHE A 41 1.94 -11.36 -2.51
C PHE A 41 1.49 -12.64 -3.24
N GLY A 42 0.38 -13.24 -2.77
CA GLY A 42 -0.09 -14.51 -3.30
C GLY A 42 0.93 -15.64 -3.08
N ALA A 43 1.40 -16.24 -4.16
CA ALA A 43 2.47 -17.25 -4.15
C ALA A 43 3.88 -16.66 -4.32
N LEU A 44 4.01 -15.34 -4.48
CA LEU A 44 5.29 -14.68 -4.67
C LEU A 44 5.79 -14.05 -3.36
N ARG A 45 7.09 -14.14 -3.12
CA ARG A 45 7.81 -13.42 -2.07
C ARG A 45 8.68 -12.38 -2.75
N VAL A 46 8.40 -11.12 -2.44
CA VAL A 46 9.13 -9.97 -2.96
C VAL A 46 10.07 -9.51 -1.87
N LYS A 47 11.35 -9.38 -2.21
CA LYS A 47 12.40 -8.86 -1.35
C LYS A 47 13.06 -7.69 -2.05
N THR A 48 13.06 -6.52 -1.40
CA THR A 48 13.70 -5.32 -1.93
C THR A 48 15.02 -5.05 -1.23
N ASP A 49 16.14 -5.02 -1.97
CA ASP A 49 17.47 -4.75 -1.38
C ASP A 49 17.90 -3.28 -1.47
N ALA A 50 17.38 -2.53 -2.44
CA ALA A 50 17.68 -1.11 -2.59
C ALA A 50 16.54 -0.39 -3.32
N CYS A 51 16.29 0.86 -2.95
CA CYS A 51 15.30 1.72 -3.60
C CYS A 51 15.83 3.15 -3.67
N TYR A 52 15.94 3.69 -4.89
CA TYR A 52 16.52 4.99 -5.16
C TYR A 52 15.52 5.90 -5.86
N THR A 53 15.52 7.17 -5.47
CA THR A 53 14.79 8.25 -6.16
C THR A 53 15.77 9.31 -6.65
N ARG A 54 15.29 10.22 -7.49
CA ARG A 54 16.04 11.39 -7.95
C ARG A 54 15.46 12.67 -7.34
N PRO A 55 16.28 13.73 -7.17
CA PRO A 55 15.81 15.02 -6.72
C PRO A 55 14.87 15.65 -7.76
N ALA A 56 14.00 16.56 -7.29
CA ALA A 56 13.00 17.23 -8.14
C ALA A 56 13.58 18.15 -9.23
N THR A 57 14.89 18.40 -9.22
CA THR A 57 15.61 19.18 -10.24
C THR A 57 15.93 18.37 -11.50
N GLU A 58 15.79 17.04 -11.45
CA GLU A 58 16.06 16.11 -12.55
C GLU A 58 14.78 15.37 -12.96
N ALA A 59 14.85 14.59 -14.04
CA ALA A 59 13.76 13.73 -14.46
C ALA A 59 13.43 12.71 -13.36
N THR A 60 12.15 12.64 -12.98
CA THR A 60 11.65 11.70 -11.98
C THR A 60 11.89 10.26 -12.43
N ASN A 61 12.91 9.64 -11.86
CA ASN A 61 13.26 8.25 -12.10
C ASN A 61 13.43 7.55 -10.75
N THR A 62 12.65 6.50 -10.56
CA THR A 62 12.69 5.68 -9.35
C THR A 62 13.10 4.27 -9.76
N ASP A 63 14.20 3.80 -9.19
CA ASP A 63 14.84 2.52 -9.47
C ASP A 63 15.00 1.68 -8.20
N ALA A 64 14.54 0.42 -8.21
CA ALA A 64 14.69 -0.50 -7.07
C ALA A 64 15.29 -1.83 -7.50
N PHE A 65 16.19 -2.38 -6.69
CA PHE A 65 16.70 -3.74 -6.90
C PHE A 65 15.83 -4.71 -6.11
N VAL A 66 15.25 -5.67 -6.82
CA VAL A 66 14.23 -6.57 -6.28
C VAL A 66 14.57 -8.01 -6.64
N GLU A 67 14.45 -8.88 -5.65
CA GLU A 67 14.46 -10.32 -5.81
C GLU A 67 13.03 -10.84 -5.63
N VAL A 68 12.55 -11.66 -6.56
CA VAL A 68 11.23 -12.28 -6.45
C VAL A 68 11.37 -13.79 -6.51
N ASP A 69 10.83 -14.43 -5.48
CA ASP A 69 10.77 -15.87 -5.34
C ASP A 69 9.33 -16.37 -5.48
N GLU A 70 9.15 -17.46 -6.22
CA GLU A 70 7.89 -18.19 -6.30
C GLU A 70 7.90 -19.34 -5.30
N ILE A 71 6.81 -19.48 -4.56
CA ILE A 71 6.53 -20.66 -3.73
C ILE A 71 5.68 -21.62 -4.54
N THR A 72 6.24 -22.78 -4.90
CA THR A 72 5.52 -23.80 -5.66
C THR A 72 4.46 -24.48 -4.81
N LEU A 73 3.55 -25.22 -5.46
CA LEU A 73 2.54 -26.05 -4.76
C LEU A 73 3.17 -27.11 -3.84
N GLN A 74 4.42 -27.49 -4.11
CA GLN A 74 5.21 -28.43 -3.32
C GLN A 74 5.95 -27.74 -2.16
N GLY A 75 5.86 -26.42 -2.03
CA GLY A 75 6.52 -25.63 -1.00
C GLY A 75 7.99 -25.31 -1.29
N GLU A 76 8.47 -25.56 -2.52
CA GLU A 76 9.81 -25.17 -2.95
C GLU A 76 9.86 -23.67 -3.25
N VAL A 77 10.93 -23.01 -2.83
CA VAL A 77 11.15 -21.58 -3.09
C VAL A 77 12.14 -21.45 -4.25
N LYS A 78 11.66 -20.91 -5.37
CA LYS A 78 12.47 -20.71 -6.58
C LYS A 78 12.57 -19.24 -6.93
N ARG A 79 13.78 -18.73 -7.12
CA ARG A 79 13.99 -17.37 -7.64
C ARG A 79 13.55 -17.29 -9.11
N ILE A 80 12.56 -16.45 -9.38
CA ILE A 80 12.04 -16.21 -10.73
C ILE A 80 12.55 -14.90 -11.31
N PHE A 81 12.96 -13.95 -10.46
CA PHE A 81 13.48 -12.66 -10.89
C PHE A 81 14.52 -12.12 -9.90
N SER A 82 15.54 -11.47 -10.44
CA SER A 82 16.51 -10.68 -9.68
C SER A 82 17.01 -9.58 -10.59
N GLY A 83 16.76 -8.32 -10.23
CA GLY A 83 17.17 -7.20 -11.07
C GLY A 83 16.59 -5.86 -10.66
N TRP A 84 16.93 -4.85 -11.45
CA TRP A 84 16.43 -3.48 -11.29
C TRP A 84 15.06 -3.34 -11.93
N MET A 85 14.09 -2.87 -11.15
CA MET A 85 12.77 -2.43 -11.59
C MET A 85 12.73 -0.90 -11.68
N TYR A 86 11.94 -0.38 -12.63
CA TYR A 86 11.80 1.06 -12.87
C TYR A 86 10.34 1.49 -12.75
N ALA A 87 10.05 2.43 -11.86
CA ALA A 87 8.68 2.90 -11.65
C ALA A 87 8.11 3.62 -12.88
N ALA A 88 8.96 4.36 -13.60
CA ALA A 88 8.56 5.10 -14.81
C ALA A 88 8.33 4.18 -16.03
N SER A 89 8.80 2.93 -15.99
CA SER A 89 8.65 1.98 -17.09
C SER A 89 8.42 0.55 -16.57
N PRO A 90 7.24 0.27 -15.97
CA PRO A 90 6.91 -1.04 -15.43
C PRO A 90 7.00 -2.16 -16.46
N GLY A 91 6.64 -1.89 -17.73
CA GLY A 91 6.65 -2.89 -18.80
C GLY A 91 8.04 -3.32 -19.29
N LEU A 92 9.12 -2.67 -18.84
CA LEU A 92 10.48 -3.04 -19.23
C LEU A 92 11.09 -4.05 -18.26
N HIS A 93 10.89 -3.84 -16.96
CA HIS A 93 11.48 -4.64 -15.88
C HIS A 93 10.51 -4.90 -14.72
N GLY A 94 9.27 -5.24 -15.05
CA GLY A 94 8.31 -5.81 -14.10
C GLY A 94 8.41 -7.33 -14.06
N VAL A 95 7.94 -7.94 -12.97
CA VAL A 95 7.76 -9.39 -12.91
C VAL A 95 6.41 -9.74 -13.50
N GLU A 96 6.45 -10.45 -14.62
CA GLU A 96 5.29 -11.00 -15.30
C GLU A 96 5.19 -12.49 -15.00
N HIS A 97 4.39 -12.86 -14.01
CA HIS A 97 4.11 -14.26 -13.68
C HIS A 97 2.77 -14.69 -14.33
N PRO A 98 2.56 -15.98 -14.66
CA PRO A 98 1.30 -16.43 -15.30
C PRO A 98 0.02 -16.09 -14.51
N ILE A 99 0.15 -15.90 -13.20
CA ILE A 99 -0.95 -15.63 -12.27
C ILE A 99 -0.87 -14.21 -11.68
N TYR A 100 0.34 -13.65 -11.54
CA TYR A 100 0.56 -12.40 -10.81
C TYR A 100 1.47 -11.46 -11.60
N ASP A 101 1.23 -10.16 -11.58
CA ASP A 101 2.21 -9.17 -12.05
C ASP A 101 2.63 -8.28 -10.90
N ILE A 102 3.92 -8.00 -10.79
CA ILE A 102 4.46 -7.12 -9.76
C ILE A 102 5.38 -6.10 -10.39
N TRP A 103 5.13 -4.83 -10.09
CA TRP A 103 5.99 -3.74 -10.54
C TRP A 103 6.18 -2.68 -9.45
N LEU A 104 7.36 -2.06 -9.49
CA LEU A 104 7.69 -0.90 -8.65
C LEU A 104 6.79 0.27 -9.04
N THR A 105 6.23 0.94 -8.03
CA THR A 105 5.41 2.14 -8.23
C THR A 105 6.10 3.38 -7.69
N ASP A 106 6.75 3.30 -6.53
CA ASP A 106 7.51 4.42 -5.97
C ASP A 106 8.48 3.97 -4.86
N CYS A 107 9.38 4.85 -4.42
CA CYS A 107 10.10 4.70 -3.15
C CYS A 107 9.74 5.85 -2.21
N LYS A 108 9.61 5.56 -0.92
CA LYS A 108 9.25 6.53 0.11
C LYS A 108 10.29 6.54 1.23
N GLU A 109 10.19 7.58 2.07
CA GLU A 109 11.04 7.75 3.26
C GLU A 109 12.53 7.83 2.90
N PRO A 110 12.95 8.94 2.25
CA PRO A 110 14.35 9.16 1.92
C PRO A 110 15.17 9.12 3.20
N GLN A 111 16.14 8.22 3.25
CA GLN A 111 17.17 8.18 4.27
C GLN A 111 18.03 9.43 4.06
N GLN A 112 17.75 10.47 4.84
CA GLN A 112 18.47 11.73 4.85
C GLN A 112 19.98 11.48 5.03
N THR A 113 20.73 11.30 3.94
CA THR A 113 22.18 11.47 3.96
C THR A 113 22.43 12.96 4.06
N ILE A 114 22.86 13.39 5.25
CA ILE A 114 23.25 14.75 5.59
C ILE A 114 24.24 15.28 4.53
N ALA A 115 23.72 16.03 3.58
CA ALA A 115 24.49 16.86 2.65
C ALA A 115 23.88 18.27 2.61
N THR A 116 23.55 18.80 3.78
CA THR A 116 23.50 20.25 4.07
C THR A 116 23.72 20.40 5.57
N ALA A 117 24.96 20.14 6.02
CA ALA A 117 25.44 20.75 7.25
C ALA A 117 26.05 22.10 6.87
N ALA A 118 25.20 23.14 6.78
CA ALA A 118 25.67 24.50 6.97
C ALA A 118 25.79 24.73 8.49
N PRO A 119 26.87 25.36 8.98
CA PRO A 119 27.24 25.35 10.39
C PRO A 119 26.29 26.18 11.25
N ASP A 120 25.91 25.61 12.41
CA ASP A 120 25.27 26.33 13.52
C ASP A 120 26.03 27.60 13.89
N PRO A 121 25.30 28.65 14.30
CA PRO A 121 25.58 29.15 15.63
C PRO A 121 24.33 29.42 16.49
N ALA A 122 24.48 29.04 17.76
CA ALA A 122 23.86 29.60 18.98
C ALA A 122 22.49 29.07 19.46
N THR A 123 22.56 27.95 20.19
CA THR A 123 22.26 27.84 21.63
C THR A 123 21.09 28.64 22.23
N LYS A 124 20.07 27.90 22.72
CA LYS A 124 19.53 28.04 24.09
C LYS A 124 19.23 26.65 24.68
N PRO A 125 19.85 26.23 25.80
CA PRO A 125 19.56 24.96 26.47
C PRO A 125 18.24 25.04 27.25
N ALA A 126 17.33 24.10 27.03
CA ALA A 126 16.18 23.89 27.90
C ALA A 126 16.63 23.19 29.20
N PRO A 127 16.06 23.54 30.37
CA PRO A 127 16.51 23.05 31.67
C PRO A 127 16.17 21.57 31.89
N PRO A 128 16.93 20.86 32.75
CA PRO A 128 16.76 19.43 32.99
C PRO A 128 15.49 19.14 33.82
N PRO A 129 14.83 17.98 33.60
CA PRO A 129 13.76 17.52 34.47
C PRO A 129 14.32 17.09 35.85
N PRO A 130 13.56 17.30 36.94
CA PRO A 130 14.00 16.95 38.29
C PRO A 130 14.07 15.42 38.51
N PRO A 131 14.94 14.92 39.40
CA PRO A 131 15.07 13.51 39.69
C PRO A 131 14.12 13.07 40.81
N ALA A 132 13.30 12.03 40.56
CA ALA A 132 12.52 11.37 41.59
C ALA A 132 12.66 9.83 41.52
N GLN A 133 13.68 9.36 42.24
CA GLN A 133 13.75 8.21 43.14
C GLN A 133 12.95 6.91 42.89
N LYS A 134 13.73 5.82 42.94
CA LYS A 134 13.40 4.38 42.94
C LYS A 134 12.37 3.99 44.03
N LYS A 135 11.48 3.03 43.73
CA LYS A 135 11.39 1.69 44.38
C LYS A 135 10.21 0.83 43.89
N ALA A 136 10.46 -0.48 43.93
CA ALA A 136 9.55 -1.62 44.16
C ALA A 136 9.06 -2.47 42.96
N ALA A 137 9.71 -3.64 42.83
CA ALA A 137 9.22 -5.01 42.63
C ALA A 137 8.38 -5.41 41.38
N PRO A 138 8.64 -6.61 40.81
CA PRO A 138 7.95 -7.09 39.62
C PRO A 138 6.58 -7.66 39.98
N LYS A 139 5.51 -7.16 39.35
CA LYS A 139 4.22 -7.86 39.32
C LYS A 139 4.10 -8.60 37.99
N GLN A 140 4.04 -9.93 38.13
CA GLN A 140 3.71 -10.90 37.11
C GLN A 140 2.49 -10.43 36.29
N VAL A 141 2.65 -10.39 34.97
CA VAL A 141 1.53 -10.21 34.04
C VAL A 141 0.74 -11.52 34.07
N GLN A 142 -0.34 -11.54 34.84
CA GLN A 142 -1.34 -12.60 34.81
C GLN A 142 -1.93 -12.64 33.39
N GLN A 143 -1.60 -13.69 32.65
CA GLN A 143 -2.20 -13.99 31.35
C GLN A 143 -3.71 -14.08 31.54
N ARG A 144 -4.46 -13.21 30.85
CA ARG A 144 -5.92 -13.25 30.82
C ARG A 144 -6.32 -14.43 29.93
N PRO A 145 -7.16 -15.38 30.38
CA PRO A 145 -7.69 -16.41 29.51
C PRO A 145 -8.49 -15.77 28.35
N PRO A 146 -8.46 -16.35 27.15
CA PRO A 146 -9.32 -15.91 26.06
C PRO A 146 -10.79 -16.09 26.48
N GLN A 147 -11.57 -15.03 26.32
CA GLN A 147 -13.01 -15.08 26.57
C GLN A 147 -13.68 -15.97 25.51
N PRO A 148 -14.67 -16.81 25.88
CA PRO A 148 -15.46 -17.55 24.89
C PRO A 148 -16.23 -16.59 23.99
N LEU A 149 -16.18 -16.85 22.68
CA LEU A 149 -17.01 -16.16 21.68
C LEU A 149 -18.50 -16.37 22.01
N PRO A 150 -19.36 -15.34 21.83
CA PRO A 150 -20.80 -15.49 21.99
C PRO A 150 -21.38 -16.43 20.91
N PRO A 151 -22.44 -17.19 21.22
CA PRO A 151 -23.09 -18.06 20.24
C PRO A 151 -23.68 -17.24 19.09
N ILE A 152 -23.42 -17.69 17.87
CA ILE A 152 -24.00 -17.18 16.63
C ILE A 152 -25.51 -17.43 16.70
N GLN A 153 -26.30 -16.36 16.74
CA GLN A 153 -27.75 -16.44 16.58
C GLN A 153 -28.08 -16.68 15.11
N PRO A 154 -29.01 -17.59 14.77
CA PRO A 154 -29.51 -17.72 13.40
C PRO A 154 -30.11 -16.39 12.97
N GLN A 155 -29.57 -15.78 11.90
CA GLN A 155 -30.16 -14.60 11.29
C GLN A 155 -31.55 -14.98 10.77
N GLN A 156 -32.59 -14.31 11.30
CA GLN A 156 -33.94 -14.43 10.75
C GLN A 156 -33.93 -14.00 9.28
N PRO A 157 -34.65 -14.71 8.38
CA PRO A 157 -34.79 -14.29 6.99
C PRO A 157 -35.35 -12.88 6.91
N ALA A 158 -34.73 -12.03 6.09
CA ALA A 158 -35.25 -10.69 5.83
C ALA A 158 -36.69 -10.76 5.29
N PRO A 159 -37.59 -9.84 5.71
CA PRO A 159 -38.94 -9.79 5.17
C PRO A 159 -38.91 -9.53 3.65
N PRO A 160 -39.86 -10.09 2.88
CA PRO A 160 -39.91 -9.86 1.44
C PRO A 160 -40.13 -8.37 1.11
N PRO A 161 -39.60 -7.89 -0.03
CA PRO A 161 -39.79 -6.51 -0.44
C PRO A 161 -41.28 -6.20 -0.66
N PRO A 162 -41.70 -4.95 -0.43
CA PRO A 162 -43.09 -4.53 -0.65
C PRO A 162 -43.47 -4.64 -2.14
N PRO A 163 -44.77 -4.89 -2.44
CA PRO A 163 -45.25 -4.96 -3.81
C PRO A 163 -45.09 -3.61 -4.53
N PRO A 164 -44.88 -3.63 -5.87
CA PRO A 164 -44.78 -2.42 -6.66
C PRO A 164 -46.09 -1.60 -6.61
N PRO A 165 -46.01 -0.27 -6.69
CA PRO A 165 -47.20 0.59 -6.72
C PRO A 165 -48.03 0.32 -7.98
N PRO A 166 -49.37 0.45 -7.91
CA PRO A 166 -50.24 0.25 -9.06
C PRO A 166 -49.95 1.29 -10.15
N GLU A 167 -49.68 0.81 -11.37
CA GLU A 167 -49.61 1.65 -12.56
C GLU A 167 -50.94 2.39 -12.75
N GLN A 168 -50.93 3.69 -12.55
CA GLN A 168 -52.04 4.57 -12.88
C GLN A 168 -52.14 4.62 -14.41
N ARG A 169 -53.10 3.88 -14.96
CA ARG A 169 -53.53 4.04 -16.35
C ARG A 169 -53.92 5.51 -16.57
N PRO A 170 -53.33 6.23 -17.53
CA PRO A 170 -53.74 7.59 -17.82
C PRO A 170 -55.19 7.59 -18.33
N GLY A 171 -56.05 8.25 -17.55
CA GLY A 171 -57.45 8.43 -17.84
C GLY A 171 -57.66 9.14 -19.18
N LEU A 172 -58.55 8.57 -19.98
CA LEU A 172 -59.03 9.10 -21.23
C LEU A 172 -59.75 10.44 -20.98
N PHE A 173 -59.24 11.49 -21.65
CA PHE A 173 -59.77 12.85 -21.67
C PHE A 173 -61.28 12.90 -21.91
N GLY A 174 -62.04 13.35 -20.90
CA GLY A 174 -63.43 13.80 -21.01
C GLY A 174 -63.47 15.31 -21.16
N ILE A 175 -63.94 15.77 -22.32
CA ILE A 175 -64.05 17.17 -22.75
C ILE A 175 -65.16 17.90 -21.95
N PRO A 176 -64.96 19.14 -21.46
CA PRO A 176 -66.02 19.89 -20.79
C PRO A 176 -66.95 20.55 -21.81
N GLY A 177 -68.22 20.11 -21.83
CA GLY A 177 -69.31 20.80 -22.52
C GLY A 177 -69.76 22.02 -21.74
N PHE A 178 -69.54 23.20 -22.32
CA PHE A 178 -70.14 24.48 -21.94
C PHE A 178 -71.68 24.41 -22.01
N GLY A 179 -72.34 25.01 -21.03
CA GLY A 179 -73.80 24.94 -20.87
C GLY A 179 -74.60 26.08 -21.52
N SER A 180 -75.82 26.21 -20.97
CA SER A 180 -76.78 27.33 -21.02
C SER A 180 -77.97 27.26 -22.00
N ARG A 181 -79.15 27.27 -21.35
CA ARG A 181 -80.52 27.66 -21.75
C ARG A 181 -81.41 26.67 -22.49
#